data_AF-A0A9N9LIA5-F1
#
_entry.id   AF-A0A9N9LIA5-F1
#
_cell.length_a   1.000
_cell.length_b   1.000
_cell.length_c   1.000
_cell.angle_alpha   90.00
_cell.angle_beta   90.00
_cell.angle_gamma   90.00
#
_symmetry.space_group_name_H-M   'P 1'
#
loop_
_entity.id
_entity.type
_entity.pdbx_description
1 polymer ?
#
loop_
_entity_poly.entity_id
_entity_poly.type
_entity_poly.pdbx_seq_one_letter_code
_entity_poly.pdbx_strand_id
1 'polypeptide(L)'
;MTSVCARTRDAAPRNAQLLQTLDETNHAPSALESNQSYVARLRLQIHQKKQELEQASKIVESELADYEQYEHSQIRRLAYKVDQKEQIFDEKTEKEKREWEEALKYHDEIKYNLGKMLDTLDNAVKLNLTFKQEAAANAVAKKDLDELYKSIFSGQTPELPGEDKKEQLVTEAETSFNAVQSRMSTENEALKALKDAERFLALALNNLSSAKHPVVSDFWNYGSFADMSKDSKLGNARRNISEVKNLIAMAQEIQPFIRSIEQLDAPELRFMGELVFSHSENGDALKLLKQATEILEIELDGENSRVKAIEKELSRAKKILQERRKELQDFRQKTFEKFTRVHELG
;
A
#
# COMPACT_ATOMS: atom_id res chain seq x y z
N MET A 1 9.99 48.33 21.92
CA MET A 1 10.29 47.13 21.11
C MET A 1 11.71 46.69 21.46
N THR A 2 11.90 45.48 21.95
CA THR A 2 13.24 44.91 22.17
C THR A 2 13.91 44.68 20.83
N SER A 3 15.16 45.12 20.67
CA SER A 3 15.90 44.96 19.41
C SER A 3 16.14 43.47 19.10
N VAL A 4 16.37 43.13 17.83
CA VAL A 4 16.69 41.75 17.40
C VAL A 4 17.88 41.17 18.18
N CYS A 5 18.86 42.00 18.54
CA CYS A 5 19.99 41.61 19.38
C CYS A 5 19.58 41.12 20.78
N ALA A 6 18.62 41.80 21.43
CA ALA A 6 18.15 41.40 22.76
C ALA A 6 17.40 40.06 22.70
N ARG A 7 16.49 39.90 21.72
CA ARG A 7 15.74 38.65 21.52
C ARG A 7 16.66 37.47 21.17
N THR A 8 17.68 37.69 20.34
CA THR A 8 18.70 36.69 20.01
C THR A 8 19.44 36.22 21.27
N ARG A 9 19.83 37.14 22.16
CA ARG A 9 20.55 36.79 23.39
C ARG A 9 19.70 35.93 24.33
N ASP A 10 18.47 36.34 24.57
CA ASP A 10 17.56 35.63 25.46
C ASP A 10 17.24 34.21 24.94
N ALA A 11 17.23 34.04 23.62
CA ALA A 11 16.98 32.77 22.94
C ALA A 11 18.21 31.83 22.87
N ALA A 12 19.42 32.29 23.18
CA ALA A 12 20.66 31.54 22.95
C ALA A 12 20.72 30.17 23.64
N PRO A 13 20.33 30.02 24.93
CA PRO A 13 20.34 28.72 25.59
C PRO A 13 19.38 27.72 24.92
N ARG A 14 18.18 28.19 24.52
CA ARG A 14 17.20 27.34 23.86
C ARG A 14 17.65 26.95 22.45
N ASN A 15 18.26 27.87 21.71
CA ASN A 15 18.82 27.60 20.39
C ASN A 15 19.90 26.51 20.44
N ALA A 16 20.83 26.60 21.40
CA ALA A 16 21.89 25.59 21.58
C ALA A 16 21.32 24.21 21.91
N GLN A 17 20.34 24.13 22.81
CA GLN A 17 19.67 22.87 23.17
C GLN A 17 18.96 22.23 21.96
N LEU A 18 18.27 23.03 21.15
CA LEU A 18 17.56 22.56 19.97
C LEU A 18 18.53 22.04 18.90
N LEU A 19 19.62 22.77 18.63
CA LEU A 19 20.65 22.32 17.69
C LEU A 19 21.31 21.02 18.14
N GLN A 20 21.64 20.88 19.43
CA GLN A 20 22.16 19.63 19.97
C GLN A 20 21.20 18.45 19.76
N THR A 21 19.91 18.66 20.05
CA THR A 21 18.88 17.63 19.83
C THR A 21 18.78 17.24 18.36
N LEU A 22 18.87 18.22 17.45
CA LEU A 22 18.86 17.98 16.01
C LEU A 22 20.05 17.17 15.56
N ASP A 23 21.26 17.47 16.05
CA ASP A 23 22.48 16.74 15.71
C ASP A 23 22.43 15.28 16.21
N GLU A 24 21.99 15.07 17.46
CA GLU A 24 21.85 13.73 18.04
C GLU A 24 20.82 12.88 17.29
N THR A 25 19.74 13.48 16.80
CA THR A 25 18.60 12.77 16.17
C THR A 25 18.56 12.85 14.64
N ASN A 26 19.56 13.46 13.99
CA ASN A 26 19.52 13.73 12.54
C ASN A 26 19.42 12.45 11.69
N HIS A 27 20.00 11.35 12.18
CA HIS A 27 20.02 10.06 11.50
C HIS A 27 18.66 9.32 11.55
N ALA A 28 17.83 9.62 12.56
CA ALA A 28 16.65 8.83 12.89
C ALA A 28 15.57 8.78 11.80
N PRO A 29 15.24 9.86 11.06
CA PRO A 29 14.23 9.79 10.00
C PRO A 29 14.59 8.81 8.88
N SER A 30 15.86 8.83 8.43
CA SER A 30 16.36 7.93 7.38
C SER A 30 16.48 6.47 7.88
N ALA A 31 16.94 6.30 9.13
CA ALA A 31 17.00 4.99 9.77
C ALA A 31 15.61 4.36 9.93
N LEU A 32 14.60 5.16 10.30
CA LEU A 32 13.21 4.72 10.40
C LEU A 32 12.67 4.22 9.07
N GLU A 33 12.82 4.99 7.98
CA GLU A 33 12.34 4.62 6.65
C GLU A 33 13.03 3.33 6.14
N SER A 34 14.35 3.25 6.34
CA SER A 34 15.15 2.09 5.95
C SER A 34 14.71 0.83 6.72
N ASN A 35 14.51 0.95 8.03
CA ASN A 35 14.11 -0.17 8.88
C ASN A 35 12.65 -0.59 8.66
N GLN A 36 11.74 0.34 8.35
CA GLN A 36 10.38 0.02 7.90
C GLN A 36 10.37 -0.82 6.62
N SER A 37 11.20 -0.43 5.65
CA SER A 37 11.37 -1.18 4.40
C SER A 37 11.96 -2.57 4.64
N TYR A 38 12.92 -2.68 5.56
CA TYR A 38 13.50 -3.96 5.98
C TYR A 38 12.47 -4.87 6.66
N VAL A 39 11.67 -4.34 7.58
CA VAL A 39 10.57 -5.06 8.24
C VAL A 39 9.54 -5.56 7.23
N ALA A 40 9.15 -4.74 6.25
CA ALA A 40 8.21 -5.15 5.21
C ALA A 40 8.76 -6.33 4.39
N ARG A 41 10.04 -6.27 4.01
CA ARG A 41 10.71 -7.35 3.29
C ARG A 41 10.81 -8.63 4.12
N LEU A 42 11.17 -8.52 5.39
CA LEU A 42 11.23 -9.67 6.32
C LEU A 42 9.86 -10.35 6.45
N ARG A 43 8.78 -9.58 6.58
CA ARG A 43 7.42 -10.14 6.64
C ARG A 43 7.06 -10.93 5.40
N LEU A 44 7.42 -10.44 4.21
CA LEU A 44 7.20 -11.17 2.96
C LEU A 44 7.98 -12.48 2.92
N GLN A 45 9.27 -12.44 3.31
CA GLN A 45 10.10 -13.65 3.36
C GLN A 45 9.60 -14.67 4.39
N ILE A 46 9.14 -14.20 5.55
CA ILE A 46 8.52 -15.05 6.59
C ILE A 46 7.24 -15.69 6.05
N HIS A 47 6.43 -14.96 5.30
CA HIS A 47 5.22 -15.52 4.69
C HIS A 47 5.57 -16.64 3.70
N GLN A 48 6.55 -16.41 2.82
CA GLN A 48 7.04 -17.43 1.88
C GLN A 48 7.61 -18.67 2.61
N LYS A 49 8.44 -18.46 3.64
CA LYS A 49 9.01 -19.55 4.44
C LYS A 49 7.96 -20.33 5.23
N LYS A 50 6.86 -19.69 5.65
CA LYS A 50 5.72 -20.40 6.26
C LYS A 50 5.01 -21.31 5.26
N GLN A 51 4.82 -20.86 4.02
CA GLN A 51 4.24 -21.70 2.96
C GLN A 51 5.16 -22.89 2.64
N GLU A 52 6.48 -22.66 2.57
CA GLU A 52 7.48 -23.71 2.38
C GLU A 52 7.46 -24.73 3.55
N LEU A 53 7.34 -24.27 4.79
CA LEU A 53 7.22 -25.15 5.96
C LEU A 53 5.95 -26.01 5.90
N GLU A 54 4.82 -25.45 5.46
CA GLU A 54 3.57 -26.20 5.29
C GLU A 54 3.71 -27.29 4.21
N GLN A 55 4.40 -26.98 3.11
CA GLN A 55 4.69 -27.96 2.06
C GLN A 55 5.63 -29.06 2.57
N ALA A 56 6.71 -28.70 3.26
CA ALA A 56 7.63 -29.66 3.86
C ALA A 56 6.92 -30.57 4.89
N SER A 57 5.99 -30.02 5.67
CA SER A 57 5.18 -30.81 6.63
C SER A 57 4.35 -31.87 5.91
N LYS A 58 3.69 -31.51 4.80
CA LYS A 58 2.90 -32.46 3.98
C LYS A 58 3.78 -33.56 3.38
N ILE A 59 5.00 -33.22 2.96
CA ILE A 59 5.96 -34.21 2.44
C ILE A 59 6.37 -35.17 3.56
N VAL A 60 6.75 -34.66 4.73
CA VAL A 60 7.10 -35.51 5.89
C VAL A 60 5.95 -36.46 6.27
N GLU A 61 4.71 -35.97 6.28
CA GLU A 61 3.53 -36.80 6.54
C GLU A 61 3.34 -37.90 5.49
N SER A 62 3.57 -37.59 4.20
CA SER A 62 3.49 -38.56 3.11
C SER A 62 4.58 -39.64 3.20
N GLU A 63 5.85 -39.21 3.32
CA GLU A 63 7.00 -40.11 3.40
C GLU A 63 6.92 -41.01 4.66
N LEU A 64 6.41 -40.48 5.78
CA LEU A 64 6.16 -41.28 6.98
C LEU A 64 5.09 -42.35 6.72
N ALA A 65 4.00 -42.00 6.06
CA ALA A 65 2.93 -42.95 5.73
C ALA A 65 3.42 -44.05 4.77
N ASP A 66 4.27 -43.71 3.80
CA ASP A 66 4.87 -44.68 2.88
C ASP A 66 5.85 -45.61 3.61
N TYR A 67 6.72 -45.06 4.46
CA TYR A 67 7.60 -45.85 5.32
C TYR A 67 6.84 -46.82 6.23
N GLU A 68 5.80 -46.34 6.94
CA GLU A 68 4.97 -47.18 7.82
C GLU A 68 4.23 -48.28 7.05
N GLN A 69 3.73 -47.97 5.86
CA GLN A 69 3.08 -48.96 4.99
C GLN A 69 4.04 -50.08 4.55
N TYR A 70 5.29 -49.75 4.24
CA TYR A 70 6.30 -50.75 3.87
C TYR A 70 6.80 -51.54 5.08
N GLU A 71 7.12 -50.88 6.19
CA GLU A 71 7.64 -51.52 7.40
C GLU A 71 6.64 -52.53 8.01
N HIS A 72 5.35 -52.17 8.07
CA HIS A 72 4.33 -52.96 8.76
C HIS A 72 3.56 -53.95 7.89
N SER A 73 3.84 -54.01 6.58
CA SER A 73 3.13 -54.94 5.69
C SER A 73 3.63 -56.38 5.83
N GLN A 74 3.04 -57.11 6.78
CA GLN A 74 3.29 -58.54 7.00
C GLN A 74 3.02 -59.39 5.75
N ILE A 75 1.99 -59.03 4.97
CA ILE A 75 1.63 -59.72 3.73
C ILE A 75 2.69 -59.50 2.64
N ARG A 76 3.20 -58.28 2.46
CA ARG A 76 4.29 -58.01 1.51
C ARG A 76 5.58 -58.69 1.96
N ARG A 77 5.94 -58.60 3.24
CA ARG A 77 7.11 -59.28 3.80
C ARG A 77 7.06 -60.79 3.55
N LEU A 78 5.89 -61.43 3.76
CA LEU A 78 5.70 -62.85 3.45
C LEU A 78 5.81 -63.15 1.94
N ALA A 79 5.22 -62.33 1.06
CA ALA A 79 5.30 -62.52 -0.39
C ALA A 79 6.76 -62.43 -0.91
N TYR A 80 7.54 -61.45 -0.43
CA TYR A 80 8.95 -61.30 -0.78
C TYR A 80 9.82 -62.45 -0.22
N LYS A 81 9.46 -62.99 0.95
CA LYS A 81 10.11 -64.15 1.54
C LYS A 81 9.85 -65.44 0.77
N VAL A 82 8.62 -65.63 0.26
CA VAL A 82 8.24 -66.77 -0.58
C VAL A 82 8.97 -66.75 -1.93
N ASP A 83 9.24 -65.58 -2.49
CA ASP A 83 9.97 -65.39 -3.75
C ASP A 83 11.50 -65.33 -3.58
N GLN A 84 12.03 -65.62 -2.38
CA GLN A 84 13.47 -65.53 -2.04
C GLN A 84 14.12 -64.15 -2.26
N LYS A 85 13.33 -63.06 -2.21
CA LYS A 85 13.76 -61.67 -2.46
C LYS A 85 13.74 -60.79 -1.20
N GLU A 86 14.03 -61.38 -0.04
CA GLU A 86 14.01 -60.68 1.27
C GLU A 86 14.95 -59.46 1.29
N GLN A 87 16.15 -59.57 0.69
CA GLN A 87 17.09 -58.45 0.57
C GLN A 87 16.51 -57.25 -0.18
N ILE A 88 15.70 -57.46 -1.23
CA ILE A 88 15.08 -56.36 -2.01
C ILE A 88 14.02 -55.65 -1.17
N PHE A 89 13.33 -56.36 -0.28
CA PHE A 89 12.35 -55.77 0.64
C PHE A 89 13.04 -54.91 1.70
N ASP A 90 14.15 -55.39 2.27
CA ASP A 90 14.94 -54.64 3.25
C ASP A 90 15.59 -53.40 2.63
N GLU A 91 16.15 -53.51 1.42
CA GLU A 91 16.70 -52.38 0.66
C GLU A 91 15.65 -51.31 0.39
N LYS A 92 14.42 -51.70 0.04
CA LYS A 92 13.31 -50.76 -0.15
C LYS A 92 12.89 -50.10 1.16
N THR A 93 12.75 -50.87 2.24
CA THR A 93 12.37 -50.31 3.55
C THR A 93 13.41 -49.29 4.03
N GLU A 94 14.70 -49.57 3.84
CA GLU A 94 15.78 -48.64 4.18
C GLU A 94 15.81 -47.40 3.28
N LYS A 95 15.38 -47.54 2.02
CA LYS A 95 15.22 -46.40 1.09
C LYS A 95 14.11 -45.46 1.57
N GLU A 96 12.91 -45.98 1.83
CA GLU A 96 11.77 -45.18 2.31
C GLU A 96 12.09 -44.50 3.65
N LYS A 97 12.79 -45.21 4.56
CA LYS A 97 13.27 -44.63 5.82
C LYS A 97 14.21 -43.44 5.59
N ARG A 98 15.13 -43.56 4.65
CA ARG A 98 16.08 -42.49 4.30
C ARG A 98 15.35 -41.29 3.71
N GLU A 99 14.39 -41.51 2.82
CA GLU A 99 13.57 -40.44 2.21
C GLU A 99 12.77 -39.69 3.28
N TRP A 100 12.16 -40.38 4.24
CA TRP A 100 11.52 -39.76 5.40
C TRP A 100 12.51 -38.97 6.29
N GLU A 101 13.67 -39.55 6.64
CA GLU A 101 14.68 -38.86 7.45
C GLU A 101 15.22 -37.60 6.75
N GLU A 102 15.39 -37.63 5.43
CA GLU A 102 15.79 -36.47 4.62
C GLU A 102 14.70 -35.39 4.60
N ALA A 103 13.43 -35.78 4.41
CA ALA A 103 12.29 -34.87 4.50
C ALA A 103 12.19 -34.21 5.88
N LEU A 104 12.40 -34.97 6.96
CA LEU A 104 12.36 -34.47 8.33
C LEU A 104 13.48 -33.46 8.61
N LYS A 105 14.71 -33.75 8.16
CA LYS A 105 15.84 -32.82 8.28
C LYS A 105 15.57 -31.51 7.55
N TYR A 106 15.03 -31.58 6.33
CA TYR A 106 14.67 -30.40 5.54
C TYR A 106 13.58 -29.57 6.24
N HIS A 107 12.53 -30.22 6.76
CA HIS A 107 11.49 -29.57 7.55
C HIS A 107 12.07 -28.83 8.77
N ASP A 108 12.94 -29.50 9.55
CA ASP A 108 13.54 -28.91 10.75
C ASP A 108 14.48 -27.74 10.42
N GLU A 109 15.20 -27.81 9.31
CA GLU A 109 16.01 -26.70 8.80
C GLU A 109 15.15 -25.47 8.46
N ILE A 110 14.04 -25.67 7.73
CA ILE A 110 13.11 -24.57 7.42
C ILE A 110 12.55 -23.99 8.71
N LYS A 111 12.11 -24.83 9.65
CA LYS A 111 11.54 -24.41 10.94
C LYS A 111 12.52 -23.59 11.76
N TYR A 112 13.79 -24.03 11.84
CA TYR A 112 14.85 -23.32 12.51
C TYR A 112 15.13 -21.95 11.88
N ASN A 113 15.23 -21.90 10.54
CA ASN A 113 15.42 -20.66 9.80
C ASN A 113 14.25 -19.69 9.98
N LEU A 114 13.01 -20.19 9.96
CA LEU A 114 11.82 -19.39 10.24
C LEU A 114 11.86 -18.80 11.65
N GLY A 115 12.28 -19.58 12.65
CA GLY A 115 12.48 -19.10 14.02
C GLY A 115 13.45 -17.91 14.08
N LYS A 116 14.63 -18.03 13.46
CA LYS A 116 15.60 -16.92 13.38
C LYS A 116 15.03 -15.67 12.70
N MET A 117 14.24 -15.84 11.64
CA MET A 117 13.62 -14.72 10.93
C MET A 117 12.58 -14.01 11.80
N LEU A 118 11.81 -14.77 12.60
CA LEU A 118 10.86 -14.21 13.56
C LEU A 118 11.57 -13.41 14.67
N ASP A 119 12.68 -13.93 15.21
CA ASP A 119 13.49 -13.22 16.21
C ASP A 119 14.09 -11.93 15.62
N THR A 120 14.58 -12.01 14.38
CA THR A 120 15.10 -10.85 13.64
C THR A 120 14.01 -9.80 13.40
N LEU A 121 12.80 -10.24 13.05
CA LEU A 121 11.64 -9.36 12.88
C LEU A 121 11.28 -8.65 14.19
N ASP A 122 11.26 -9.36 15.32
CA ASP A 122 10.96 -8.78 16.63
C ASP A 122 11.97 -7.67 16.99
N ASN A 123 13.27 -7.94 16.79
CA ASN A 123 14.32 -6.95 17.00
C ASN A 123 14.18 -5.74 16.06
N ALA A 124 13.90 -5.97 14.78
CA ALA A 124 13.68 -4.90 13.80
C ALA A 124 12.45 -4.04 14.15
N VAL A 125 11.37 -4.65 14.66
CA VAL A 125 10.18 -3.93 15.12
C VAL A 125 10.47 -3.09 16.36
N LYS A 126 11.26 -3.60 17.32
CA LYS A 126 11.72 -2.81 18.48
C LYS A 126 12.57 -1.61 18.06
N LEU A 127 13.51 -1.79 17.14
CA LEU A 127 14.30 -0.69 16.59
C LEU A 127 13.44 0.38 15.90
N ASN A 128 12.35 -0.02 15.22
CA ASN A 128 11.41 0.93 14.64
C ASN A 128 10.74 1.83 15.69
N LEU A 129 10.49 1.33 16.91
CA LEU A 129 9.96 2.17 17.98
C LEU A 129 10.97 3.23 18.41
N THR A 130 12.25 2.85 18.57
CA THR A 130 13.34 3.76 18.90
C THR A 130 13.51 4.84 17.84
N PHE A 131 13.68 4.45 16.57
CA PHE A 131 13.82 5.41 15.48
C PHE A 131 12.59 6.30 15.31
N LYS A 132 11.38 5.79 15.61
CA LYS A 132 10.15 6.60 15.57
C LYS A 132 10.15 7.67 16.67
N GLN A 133 10.61 7.34 17.87
CA GLN A 133 10.73 8.30 18.97
C GLN A 133 11.77 9.37 18.66
N GLU A 134 12.95 8.98 18.19
CA GLU A 134 14.02 9.91 17.81
C GLU A 134 13.63 10.78 16.61
N ALA A 135 12.97 10.21 15.60
CA ALA A 135 12.47 10.99 14.46
C ALA A 135 11.37 11.99 14.89
N ALA A 136 10.53 11.62 15.87
CA ALA A 136 9.56 12.55 16.45
C ALA A 136 10.25 13.67 17.23
N ALA A 137 11.26 13.36 18.04
CA ALA A 137 12.08 14.35 18.73
C ALA A 137 12.78 15.30 17.75
N ASN A 138 13.34 14.76 16.65
CA ASN A 138 13.93 15.55 15.57
C ASN A 138 12.90 16.52 14.94
N ALA A 139 11.70 16.01 14.65
CA ALA A 139 10.64 16.81 14.05
C ALA A 139 10.15 17.94 14.99
N VAL A 140 10.01 17.63 16.29
CA VAL A 140 9.67 18.63 17.32
C VAL A 140 10.77 19.67 17.43
N ALA A 141 12.04 19.27 17.53
CA ALA A 141 13.16 20.20 17.63
C ALA A 141 13.27 21.12 16.40
N LYS A 142 13.01 20.61 15.18
CA LYS A 142 12.95 21.44 13.95
C LYS A 142 11.85 22.48 14.04
N LYS A 143 10.66 22.07 14.47
CA LYS A 143 9.51 22.96 14.62
C LYS A 143 9.77 24.03 15.68
N ASP A 144 10.27 23.64 16.85
CA ASP A 144 10.61 24.55 17.93
C ASP A 144 11.69 25.55 17.51
N LEU A 145 12.67 25.12 16.71
CA LEU A 145 13.73 25.99 16.18
C LEU A 145 13.17 27.00 15.18
N ASP A 146 12.27 26.55 14.29
CA ASP A 146 11.57 27.44 13.36
C ASP A 146 10.69 28.45 14.09
N GLU A 147 9.98 28.05 15.14
CA GLU A 147 9.16 28.93 15.99
C GLU A 147 10.03 29.92 16.78
N LEU A 148 11.16 29.47 17.32
CA LEU A 148 12.13 30.32 18.01
C LEU A 148 12.64 31.40 17.05
N TYR A 149 13.09 31.00 15.86
CA TYR A 149 13.55 31.97 14.87
C TYR A 149 12.44 32.89 14.37
N LYS A 150 11.22 32.39 14.16
CA LYS A 150 10.06 33.25 13.87
C LYS A 150 9.87 34.27 14.98
N SER A 151 9.93 33.92 16.26
CA SER A 151 9.76 34.89 17.34
C SER A 151 10.83 36.01 17.38
N ILE A 152 12.03 35.72 16.86
CA ILE A 152 13.15 36.66 16.81
C ILE A 152 13.10 37.53 15.55
N PHE A 153 12.77 36.93 14.41
CA PHE A 153 12.89 37.55 13.09
C PHE A 153 11.54 37.91 12.45
N SER A 154 10.38 37.56 13.05
CA SER A 154 9.07 37.86 12.46
C SER A 154 8.77 39.35 12.40
N GLY A 155 8.13 39.75 11.30
CA GLY A 155 7.77 41.14 10.99
C GLY A 155 8.78 41.75 10.03
N GLN A 156 8.57 43.00 9.61
CA GLN A 156 9.61 43.68 8.84
C GLN A 156 10.88 43.71 9.69
N THR A 157 11.98 43.19 9.16
CA THR A 157 13.31 43.38 9.73
C THR A 157 14.09 44.37 8.86
N PRO A 158 13.86 45.69 8.98
CA PRO A 158 14.58 46.70 8.20
C PRO A 158 16.10 46.61 8.34
N GLU A 159 16.57 46.09 9.48
CA GLU A 159 17.99 45.86 9.80
C GLU A 159 18.57 44.65 9.03
N LEU A 160 17.73 43.77 8.48
CA LEU A 160 18.07 42.51 7.79
C LEU A 160 17.20 42.27 6.54
N PRO A 161 17.25 43.13 5.50
CA PRO A 161 16.40 42.99 4.31
C PRO A 161 16.61 41.67 3.52
N GLY A 162 17.75 41.00 3.73
CA GLY A 162 18.00 39.67 3.18
C GLY A 162 17.21 38.53 3.85
N GLU A 163 16.76 38.72 5.09
CA GLU A 163 15.88 37.83 5.83
C GLU A 163 14.46 37.88 5.24
N ASP A 164 13.88 39.08 5.19
CA ASP A 164 12.53 39.33 4.67
C ASP A 164 12.36 38.75 3.24
N LYS A 165 13.37 38.94 2.37
CA LYS A 165 13.37 38.37 1.01
C LYS A 165 13.34 36.84 1.01
N LYS A 166 14.03 36.19 1.93
CA LYS A 166 14.04 34.72 2.04
C LYS A 166 12.75 34.19 2.65
N GLU A 167 12.16 34.89 3.61
CA GLU A 167 10.84 34.56 4.16
C GLU A 167 9.75 34.64 3.08
N GLN A 168 9.81 35.65 2.21
CA GLN A 168 8.93 35.74 1.06
C GLN A 168 9.08 34.55 0.10
N LEU A 169 10.31 34.16 -0.24
CA LEU A 169 10.57 32.99 -1.10
C LEU A 169 10.05 31.67 -0.50
N VAL A 170 10.13 31.51 0.82
CA VAL A 170 9.53 30.36 1.51
C VAL A 170 8.01 30.41 1.38
N THR A 171 7.39 31.56 1.63
CA THR A 171 5.94 31.76 1.53
C THR A 171 5.41 31.45 0.11
N GLU A 172 6.12 31.91 -0.92
CA GLU A 172 5.82 31.61 -2.33
C GLU A 172 5.93 30.10 -2.62
N ALA A 173 6.99 29.46 -2.13
CA ALA A 173 7.19 28.01 -2.30
C ALA A 173 6.13 27.19 -1.55
N GLU A 174 5.71 27.61 -0.34
CA GLU A 174 4.63 26.98 0.42
C GLU A 174 3.29 27.08 -0.30
N THR A 175 2.98 28.26 -0.84
CA THR A 175 1.75 28.49 -1.61
C THR A 175 1.71 27.58 -2.84
N SER A 176 2.83 27.49 -3.57
CA SER A 176 2.97 26.59 -4.72
C SER A 176 2.82 25.11 -4.34
N PHE A 177 3.51 24.67 -3.27
CA PHE A 177 3.40 23.30 -2.77
C PHE A 177 1.97 22.94 -2.36
N ASN A 178 1.30 23.81 -1.61
CA ASN A 178 -0.08 23.60 -1.16
C ASN A 178 -1.06 23.52 -2.35
N ALA A 179 -0.88 24.37 -3.37
CA ALA A 179 -1.69 24.32 -4.58
C ALA A 179 -1.53 22.98 -5.33
N VAL A 180 -0.30 22.49 -5.48
CA VAL A 180 -0.04 21.18 -6.11
C VAL A 180 -0.57 20.03 -5.26
N GLN A 181 -0.42 20.10 -3.93
CA GLN A 181 -0.96 19.10 -3.00
C GLN A 181 -2.49 19.02 -3.05
N SER A 182 -3.16 20.17 -3.16
CA SER A 182 -4.61 20.22 -3.32
C SER A 182 -5.04 19.54 -4.63
N ARG A 183 -4.36 19.84 -5.75
CA ARG A 183 -4.61 19.18 -7.04
C ARG A 183 -4.41 17.66 -6.96
N MET A 184 -3.34 17.22 -6.30
CA MET A 184 -3.08 15.80 -6.07
C MET A 184 -4.21 15.11 -5.29
N SER A 185 -4.78 15.80 -4.28
CA SER A 185 -5.92 15.26 -3.54
C SER A 185 -7.14 15.06 -4.43
N THR A 186 -7.47 16.07 -5.24
CA THR A 186 -8.59 16.05 -6.20
C THR A 186 -8.45 14.88 -7.20
N GLU A 187 -7.26 14.68 -7.77
CA GLU A 187 -7.04 13.64 -8.80
C GLU A 187 -7.03 12.23 -8.18
N ASN A 188 -6.56 12.08 -6.94
CA ASN A 188 -6.70 10.80 -6.23
C ASN A 188 -8.16 10.47 -5.91
N GLU A 189 -8.98 11.47 -5.59
CA GLU A 189 -10.41 11.28 -5.32
C GLU A 189 -11.15 10.85 -6.59
N ALA A 190 -10.87 11.50 -7.73
CA ALA A 190 -11.38 11.09 -9.03
C ALA A 190 -10.92 9.67 -9.41
N LEU A 191 -9.63 9.36 -9.27
CA LEU A 191 -9.09 8.02 -9.52
C LEU A 191 -9.75 6.95 -8.66
N LYS A 192 -10.02 7.25 -7.39
CA LYS A 192 -10.71 6.33 -6.48
C LYS A 192 -12.13 6.06 -6.95
N ALA A 193 -12.89 7.10 -7.31
CA ALA A 193 -14.24 6.96 -7.83
C ALA A 193 -14.26 6.10 -9.11
N LEU A 194 -13.29 6.29 -10.03
CA LEU A 194 -13.16 5.46 -11.23
C LEU A 194 -12.83 3.99 -10.92
N LYS A 195 -11.93 3.71 -9.96
CA LYS A 195 -11.62 2.33 -9.53
C LYS A 195 -12.80 1.64 -8.87
N ASP A 196 -13.56 2.36 -8.05
CA ASP A 196 -14.79 1.83 -7.47
C ASP A 196 -15.83 1.56 -8.57
N ALA A 197 -15.94 2.44 -9.57
CA ALA A 197 -16.80 2.24 -10.73
C ALA A 197 -16.40 0.98 -11.53
N GLU A 198 -15.11 0.76 -11.76
CA GLU A 198 -14.59 -0.44 -12.44
C GLU A 198 -14.98 -1.71 -11.68
N ARG A 199 -14.84 -1.70 -10.36
CA ARG A 199 -15.25 -2.82 -9.51
C ARG A 199 -16.75 -3.11 -9.63
N PHE A 200 -17.60 -2.09 -9.56
CA PHE A 200 -19.05 -2.28 -9.69
C PHE A 200 -19.45 -2.71 -11.11
N LEU A 201 -18.76 -2.21 -12.13
CA LEU A 201 -18.99 -2.63 -13.52
C LEU A 201 -18.63 -4.10 -13.74
N ALA A 202 -17.50 -4.56 -13.17
CA ALA A 202 -17.12 -5.98 -13.19
C ALA A 202 -18.16 -6.86 -12.47
N LEU A 203 -18.70 -6.41 -11.33
CA LEU A 203 -19.78 -7.11 -10.63
C LEU A 203 -21.07 -7.14 -11.46
N ALA A 204 -21.42 -6.05 -12.16
CA ALA A 204 -22.56 -6.00 -13.06
C ALA A 204 -22.41 -7.01 -14.22
N LEU A 205 -21.23 -7.04 -14.85
CA LEU A 205 -20.88 -8.01 -15.90
C LEU A 205 -21.01 -9.46 -15.43
N ASN A 206 -20.48 -9.78 -14.24
CA ASN A 206 -20.56 -11.13 -13.69
C ASN A 206 -22.00 -11.54 -13.35
N ASN A 207 -22.79 -10.63 -12.78
CA ASN A 207 -24.19 -10.91 -12.48
C ASN A 207 -25.01 -11.11 -13.77
N LEU A 208 -24.75 -10.31 -14.80
CA LEU A 208 -25.44 -10.41 -16.09
C LEU A 208 -25.03 -11.67 -16.88
N SER A 209 -23.75 -12.05 -16.84
CA SER A 209 -23.26 -13.29 -17.47
C SER A 209 -23.80 -14.53 -16.76
N SER A 210 -23.86 -14.51 -15.43
CA SER A 210 -24.45 -15.57 -14.61
C SER A 210 -25.96 -15.71 -14.83
N ALA A 211 -26.67 -14.59 -15.07
CA ALA A 211 -28.09 -14.61 -15.42
C ALA A 211 -28.34 -15.21 -16.82
N LYS A 212 -27.37 -15.14 -17.73
CA LYS A 212 -27.41 -15.75 -19.08
C LYS A 212 -27.16 -17.26 -19.05
N HIS A 213 -26.40 -17.75 -18.08
CA HIS A 213 -26.08 -19.17 -17.88
C HIS A 213 -26.43 -19.58 -16.44
N PRO A 214 -27.72 -19.75 -16.10
CA PRO A 214 -28.06 -20.27 -14.78
C PRO A 214 -27.40 -21.64 -14.61
N VAL A 215 -26.55 -21.77 -13.59
CA VAL A 215 -26.02 -23.08 -13.17
C VAL A 215 -27.22 -23.87 -12.66
N VAL A 216 -27.74 -24.75 -13.51
CA VAL A 216 -28.67 -25.79 -13.09
C VAL A 216 -27.83 -26.76 -12.27
N SER A 217 -27.72 -26.56 -10.96
CA SER A 217 -27.20 -27.61 -10.09
C SER A 217 -28.20 -28.76 -10.14
N ASP A 218 -27.73 -29.96 -10.53
CA ASP A 218 -28.47 -31.23 -10.65
C ASP A 218 -29.09 -31.71 -9.32
N PHE A 219 -29.94 -30.90 -8.72
CA PHE A 219 -30.77 -31.27 -7.57
C PHE A 219 -32.17 -30.70 -7.79
N TRP A 220 -33.01 -31.54 -8.38
CA TRP A 220 -34.47 -31.44 -8.36
C TRP A 220 -35.12 -30.29 -9.18
N ASN A 221 -35.61 -30.69 -10.35
CA ASN A 221 -36.69 -30.12 -11.15
C ASN A 221 -37.63 -29.15 -10.38
N TYR A 222 -37.39 -27.84 -10.44
CA TYR A 222 -38.38 -26.80 -10.14
C TYR A 222 -37.98 -25.46 -10.79
N GLY A 223 -38.70 -25.05 -11.84
CA GLY A 223 -38.46 -23.79 -12.57
C GLY A 223 -38.53 -22.52 -11.70
N SER A 224 -39.23 -22.57 -10.57
CA SER A 224 -39.42 -21.41 -9.68
C SER A 224 -38.13 -20.89 -9.02
N PHE A 225 -37.16 -21.76 -8.69
CA PHE A 225 -35.92 -21.32 -8.02
C PHE A 225 -34.88 -20.78 -9.02
N ALA A 226 -34.85 -21.32 -10.24
CA ALA A 226 -34.00 -20.81 -11.31
C ALA A 226 -34.43 -19.40 -11.75
N ASP A 227 -35.74 -19.16 -11.85
CA ASP A 227 -36.30 -17.85 -12.18
C ASP A 227 -36.05 -16.83 -11.05
N MET A 228 -36.25 -17.21 -9.77
CA MET A 228 -35.90 -16.35 -8.62
C MET A 228 -34.41 -15.98 -8.56
N SER A 229 -33.52 -16.92 -8.89
CA SER A 229 -32.08 -16.67 -8.95
C SER A 229 -31.72 -15.70 -10.07
N LYS A 230 -32.30 -15.87 -11.26
CA LYS A 230 -32.11 -14.98 -12.41
C LYS A 230 -32.57 -13.56 -12.12
N ASP A 231 -33.75 -13.39 -11.52
CA ASP A 231 -34.29 -12.08 -11.16
C ASP A 231 -33.42 -11.36 -10.12
N SER A 232 -32.90 -12.11 -9.13
CA SER A 232 -31.94 -11.59 -8.16
C SER A 232 -30.65 -11.10 -8.83
N LYS A 233 -30.11 -11.86 -9.79
CA LYS A 233 -28.88 -11.49 -10.52
C LYS A 233 -29.09 -10.27 -11.41
N LEU A 234 -30.21 -10.18 -12.13
CA LEU A 234 -30.55 -9.01 -12.93
C LEU A 234 -30.76 -7.75 -12.06
N GLY A 235 -31.45 -7.89 -10.92
CA GLY A 235 -31.63 -6.81 -9.96
C GLY A 235 -30.29 -6.31 -9.38
N ASN A 236 -29.38 -7.23 -9.05
CA ASN A 236 -28.04 -6.89 -8.57
C ASN A 236 -27.19 -6.21 -9.67
N ALA A 237 -27.29 -6.67 -10.92
CA ALA A 237 -26.62 -6.02 -12.05
C ALA A 237 -27.12 -4.58 -12.25
N ARG A 238 -28.44 -4.35 -12.22
CA ARG A 238 -29.03 -3.00 -12.31
C ARG A 238 -28.58 -2.08 -11.18
N ARG A 239 -28.57 -2.58 -9.93
CA ARG A 239 -28.05 -1.82 -8.78
C ARG A 239 -26.60 -1.39 -9.02
N ASN A 240 -25.74 -2.34 -9.41
CA ASN A 240 -24.33 -2.06 -9.66
C ASN A 240 -24.15 -1.05 -10.81
N ILE A 241 -24.91 -1.15 -11.91
CA ILE A 241 -24.88 -0.16 -13.00
C ILE A 241 -25.25 1.24 -12.49
N SER A 242 -26.25 1.35 -11.60
CA SER A 242 -26.61 2.63 -11.00
C SER A 242 -25.48 3.22 -10.16
N GLU A 243 -24.77 2.38 -9.39
CA GLU A 243 -23.60 2.82 -8.62
C GLU A 243 -22.46 3.30 -9.54
N VAL A 244 -22.20 2.59 -10.65
CA VAL A 244 -21.22 3.01 -11.67
C VAL A 244 -21.55 4.41 -12.19
N LYS A 245 -22.82 4.69 -12.51
CA LYS A 245 -23.24 6.02 -12.98
C LYS A 245 -22.98 7.11 -11.95
N ASN A 246 -23.36 6.87 -10.68
CA ASN A 246 -23.14 7.83 -9.60
C ASN A 246 -21.65 8.12 -9.40
N LEU A 247 -20.81 7.09 -9.45
CA LEU A 247 -19.36 7.21 -9.28
C LEU A 247 -18.70 7.94 -10.46
N ILE A 248 -19.14 7.69 -11.70
CA ILE A 248 -18.66 8.44 -12.86
C ILE A 248 -19.08 9.91 -12.75
N ALA A 249 -20.34 10.20 -12.40
CA ALA A 249 -20.79 11.57 -12.23
C ALA A 249 -20.00 12.31 -11.16
N MET A 250 -19.74 11.67 -10.01
CA MET A 250 -18.86 12.20 -8.96
C MET A 250 -17.44 12.47 -9.47
N ALA A 251 -16.86 11.53 -10.22
CA ALA A 251 -15.53 11.70 -10.80
C ALA A 251 -15.49 12.88 -11.78
N GLN A 252 -16.55 13.11 -12.56
CA GLN A 252 -16.68 14.24 -13.49
C GLN A 252 -16.84 15.59 -12.80
N GLU A 253 -17.57 15.65 -11.68
CA GLU A 253 -17.68 16.87 -10.86
C GLU A 253 -16.32 17.28 -10.30
N ILE A 254 -15.51 16.30 -9.90
CA ILE A 254 -14.16 16.51 -9.37
C ILE A 254 -13.17 16.84 -10.48
N GLN A 255 -13.25 16.13 -11.61
CA GLN A 255 -12.35 16.23 -12.75
C GLN A 255 -13.13 16.28 -14.08
N PRO A 256 -13.37 17.48 -14.63
CA PRO A 256 -14.17 17.66 -15.85
C PRO A 256 -13.59 17.03 -17.12
N PHE A 257 -12.31 16.64 -17.12
CA PHE A 257 -11.70 15.95 -18.26
C PHE A 257 -12.12 14.48 -18.40
N ILE A 258 -12.78 13.91 -17.38
CA ILE A 258 -13.31 12.53 -17.43
C ILE A 258 -14.55 12.50 -18.33
N ARG A 259 -14.55 11.61 -19.32
CA ARG A 259 -15.66 11.48 -20.26
C ARG A 259 -16.86 10.76 -19.63
N SER A 260 -18.05 11.12 -20.10
CA SER A 260 -19.27 10.38 -19.78
C SER A 260 -19.28 9.05 -20.53
N ILE A 261 -19.79 8.01 -19.87
CA ILE A 261 -19.96 6.68 -20.49
C ILE A 261 -21.42 6.53 -20.91
N GLU A 262 -21.74 7.04 -22.10
CA GLU A 262 -23.10 7.07 -22.67
C GLU A 262 -23.73 5.67 -22.80
N GLN A 263 -22.90 4.63 -22.92
CA GLN A 263 -23.33 3.23 -23.01
C GLN A 263 -24.13 2.80 -21.78
N LEU A 264 -23.90 3.41 -20.62
CA LEU A 264 -24.63 3.11 -19.40
C LEU A 264 -26.07 3.65 -19.43
N ASP A 265 -26.37 4.65 -20.27
CA ASP A 265 -27.70 5.26 -20.43
C ASP A 265 -28.58 4.56 -21.47
N ALA A 266 -28.06 3.50 -22.08
CA ALA A 266 -28.78 2.70 -23.04
C ALA A 266 -30.11 2.14 -22.47
N PRO A 267 -31.23 2.22 -23.21
CA PRO A 267 -32.52 1.65 -22.81
C PRO A 267 -32.43 0.19 -22.36
N GLU A 268 -31.60 -0.60 -23.04
CA GLU A 268 -31.35 -2.01 -22.79
C GLU A 268 -30.86 -2.27 -21.36
N LEU A 269 -30.10 -1.33 -20.77
CA LEU A 269 -29.62 -1.40 -19.39
C LEU A 269 -30.62 -0.81 -18.38
N ARG A 270 -31.46 0.14 -18.83
CA ARG A 270 -32.46 0.81 -17.99
C ARG A 270 -33.64 -0.08 -17.63
N PHE A 271 -34.05 -0.96 -18.54
CA PHE A 271 -35.22 -1.83 -18.37
C PHE A 271 -34.89 -3.23 -17.82
N MET A 272 -33.62 -3.50 -17.48
CA MET A 272 -33.18 -4.77 -16.88
C MET A 272 -34.03 -5.13 -15.65
N GLY A 273 -34.94 -6.11 -15.81
CA GLY A 273 -35.83 -6.63 -14.76
C GLY A 273 -37.34 -6.46 -14.98
N GLU A 274 -37.81 -5.65 -15.94
CA GLU A 274 -39.27 -5.39 -16.13
C GLU A 274 -39.89 -6.09 -17.37
N LEU A 275 -39.07 -6.51 -18.33
CA LEU A 275 -39.48 -7.38 -19.44
C LEU A 275 -38.83 -8.74 -19.26
N VAL A 276 -39.51 -9.81 -19.68
CA VAL A 276 -38.93 -11.15 -19.80
C VAL A 276 -37.81 -11.07 -20.84
N PHE A 277 -36.59 -10.75 -20.41
CA PHE A 277 -35.45 -10.59 -21.31
C PHE A 277 -35.21 -11.88 -22.08
N SER A 278 -35.32 -11.77 -23.41
CA SER A 278 -34.93 -12.81 -24.34
C SER A 278 -33.41 -13.03 -24.29
N HIS A 279 -32.94 -14.20 -24.74
CA HIS A 279 -31.50 -14.51 -24.78
C HIS A 279 -30.69 -13.52 -25.64
N SER A 280 -31.32 -12.87 -26.64
CA SER A 280 -30.72 -11.83 -27.48
C SER A 280 -30.50 -10.52 -26.74
N GLU A 281 -31.48 -10.04 -25.97
CA GLU A 281 -31.40 -8.74 -25.27
C GLU A 281 -30.36 -8.75 -24.14
N ASN A 282 -30.16 -9.90 -23.47
CA ASN A 282 -29.04 -10.08 -22.53
C ASN A 282 -27.66 -10.04 -23.23
N GLY A 283 -27.59 -10.41 -24.51
CA GLY A 283 -26.39 -10.31 -25.33
C GLY A 283 -26.01 -8.85 -25.63
N ASP A 284 -26.99 -8.02 -25.94
CA ASP A 284 -26.80 -6.60 -26.25
C ASP A 284 -26.41 -5.80 -25.00
N ALA A 285 -27.05 -6.06 -23.85
CA ALA A 285 -26.67 -5.49 -22.56
C ALA A 285 -25.22 -5.87 -22.17
N LEU A 286 -24.81 -7.12 -22.36
CA LEU A 286 -23.43 -7.54 -22.12
C LEU A 286 -22.43 -6.83 -23.05
N LYS A 287 -22.80 -6.60 -24.31
CA LYS A 287 -21.95 -5.88 -25.27
C LYS A 287 -21.77 -4.42 -24.85
N LEU A 288 -22.85 -3.76 -24.41
CA LEU A 288 -22.81 -2.39 -23.91
C LEU A 288 -21.95 -2.26 -22.64
N LEU A 289 -22.08 -3.18 -21.68
CA LEU A 289 -21.24 -3.17 -20.48
C LEU A 289 -19.76 -3.43 -20.78
N LYS A 290 -19.45 -4.27 -21.77
CA LYS A 290 -18.07 -4.47 -22.24
C LYS A 290 -17.49 -3.20 -22.87
N GLN A 291 -18.25 -2.52 -23.71
CA GLN A 291 -17.85 -1.23 -24.29
C GLN A 291 -17.65 -0.16 -23.20
N ALA A 292 -18.55 -0.12 -22.21
CA ALA A 292 -18.40 0.75 -21.05
C ALA A 292 -17.12 0.45 -20.25
N THR A 293 -16.72 -0.83 -20.18
CA THR A 293 -15.48 -1.26 -19.51
C THR A 293 -14.25 -0.75 -20.26
N GLU A 294 -14.21 -0.93 -21.58
CA GLU A 294 -13.11 -0.43 -22.42
C GLU A 294 -12.94 1.10 -22.29
N ILE A 295 -14.04 1.85 -22.25
CA ILE A 295 -13.98 3.31 -22.06
C ILE A 295 -13.50 3.66 -20.66
N LEU A 296 -13.99 2.96 -19.64
CA LEU A 296 -13.57 3.18 -18.25
C LEU A 296 -12.09 2.88 -18.03
N GLU A 297 -11.56 1.83 -18.68
CA GLU A 297 -10.13 1.51 -18.67
C GLU A 297 -9.28 2.64 -19.29
N ILE A 298 -9.72 3.21 -20.41
CA ILE A 298 -9.05 4.37 -21.03
C ILE A 298 -9.02 5.57 -20.08
N GLU A 299 -10.15 5.86 -19.42
CA GLU A 299 -10.23 6.97 -18.46
C GLU A 299 -9.38 6.71 -17.20
N LEU A 300 -9.33 5.47 -16.71
CA LEU A 300 -8.45 5.05 -15.62
C LEU A 300 -6.98 5.22 -15.98
N ASP A 301 -6.56 4.85 -17.19
CA ASP A 301 -5.18 5.03 -17.66
C ASP A 301 -4.82 6.52 -17.82
N GLY A 302 -5.76 7.32 -18.33
CA GLY A 302 -5.65 8.77 -18.41
C GLY A 302 -5.48 9.41 -17.02
N GLU A 303 -6.31 9.03 -16.06
CA GLU A 303 -6.27 9.52 -14.69
C GLU A 303 -5.01 9.09 -13.95
N ASN A 304 -4.60 7.81 -14.06
CA ASN A 304 -3.34 7.34 -13.52
C ASN A 304 -2.14 8.12 -14.08
N SER A 305 -2.19 8.50 -15.36
CA SER A 305 -1.15 9.32 -16.00
C SER A 305 -1.11 10.74 -15.45
N ARG A 306 -2.28 11.36 -15.19
CA ARG A 306 -2.41 12.67 -14.53
C ARG A 306 -1.86 12.64 -13.11
N VAL A 307 -2.26 11.64 -12.32
CA VAL A 307 -1.75 11.43 -10.95
C VAL A 307 -0.22 11.30 -10.95
N LYS A 308 0.36 10.47 -11.83
CA LYS A 308 1.82 10.34 -11.96
C LYS A 308 2.51 11.64 -12.37
N ALA A 309 1.88 12.46 -13.20
CA ALA A 309 2.43 13.76 -13.58
C ALA A 309 2.44 14.73 -12.37
N ILE A 310 1.34 14.77 -11.62
CA ILE A 310 1.22 15.62 -10.43
C ILE A 310 2.13 15.13 -9.30
N GLU A 311 2.34 13.83 -9.13
CA GLU A 311 3.33 13.28 -8.20
C GLU A 311 4.74 13.83 -8.48
N LYS A 312 5.12 13.91 -9.76
CA LYS A 312 6.40 14.51 -10.16
C LYS A 312 6.44 15.99 -9.82
N GLU A 313 5.37 16.74 -10.12
CA GLU A 313 5.26 18.16 -9.73
C GLU A 313 5.35 18.36 -8.22
N LEU A 314 4.63 17.55 -7.44
CA LEU A 314 4.62 17.59 -5.98
C LEU A 314 6.00 17.31 -5.41
N SER A 315 6.72 16.32 -5.96
CA SER A 315 8.08 16.01 -5.56
C SER A 315 9.05 17.18 -5.81
N ARG A 316 8.89 17.90 -6.94
CA ARG A 316 9.67 19.08 -7.27
C ARG A 316 9.34 20.25 -6.35
N ALA A 317 8.05 20.54 -6.15
CA ALA A 317 7.59 21.60 -5.26
C ALA A 317 8.06 21.36 -3.81
N LYS A 318 8.01 20.11 -3.34
CA LYS A 318 8.52 19.71 -2.02
C LYS A 318 10.03 19.96 -1.88
N LYS A 319 10.82 19.62 -2.90
CA LYS A 319 12.27 19.88 -2.90
C LYS A 319 12.56 21.37 -2.84
N ILE A 320 11.91 22.18 -3.68
CA ILE A 320 12.07 23.64 -3.68
C ILE A 320 11.70 24.21 -2.31
N LEU A 321 10.57 23.79 -1.73
CA LEU A 321 10.16 24.24 -0.39
C LEU A 321 11.21 23.88 0.68
N GLN A 322 11.73 22.66 0.65
CA GLN A 322 12.77 22.22 1.59
C GLN A 322 14.07 23.02 1.43
N GLU A 323 14.50 23.28 0.20
CA GLU A 323 15.66 24.11 -0.11
C GLU A 323 15.48 25.55 0.40
N ARG A 324 14.33 26.18 0.14
CA ARG A 324 14.05 27.55 0.60
C ARG A 324 13.99 27.65 2.12
N ARG A 325 13.34 26.69 2.79
CA ARG A 325 13.32 26.63 4.26
C ARG A 325 14.73 26.50 4.83
N LYS A 326 15.55 25.62 4.24
CA LYS A 326 16.94 25.45 4.65
C LYS A 326 17.74 26.73 4.46
N GLU A 327 17.64 27.39 3.30
CA GLU A 327 18.34 28.66 3.05
C GLU A 327 17.95 29.75 4.05
N LEU A 328 16.67 29.85 4.40
CA LEU A 328 16.18 30.80 5.40
C LEU A 328 16.72 30.46 6.79
N GLN A 329 16.71 29.18 7.17
CA GLN A 329 17.23 28.70 8.43
C GLN A 329 18.74 28.93 8.56
N ASP A 330 19.52 28.60 7.52
CA ASP A 330 20.97 28.84 7.46
C ASP A 330 21.29 30.34 7.59
N PHE A 331 20.48 31.20 6.96
CA PHE A 331 20.62 32.66 7.08
C PHE A 331 20.33 33.15 8.49
N ARG A 332 19.24 32.67 9.10
CA ARG A 332 18.84 32.99 10.49
C ARG A 332 19.90 32.52 11.47
N GLN A 333 20.42 31.30 11.34
CA GLN A 333 21.50 30.79 12.19
C GLN A 333 22.78 31.62 12.07
N LYS A 334 23.25 31.92 10.85
CA LYS A 334 24.44 32.78 10.66
C LYS A 334 24.27 34.16 11.26
N THR A 335 23.05 34.70 11.18
CA THR A 335 22.71 36.00 11.76
C THR A 335 22.67 35.93 13.29
N PHE A 336 22.10 34.86 13.83
CA PHE A 336 22.09 34.54 15.26
C PHE A 336 23.51 34.49 15.82
N GLU A 337 24.41 33.72 15.18
CA GLU A 337 25.81 33.57 15.58
C GLU A 337 26.60 34.89 15.52
N LYS A 338 26.32 35.76 14.53
CA LYS A 338 26.93 37.08 14.45
C LYS A 338 26.53 37.95 15.64
N PHE A 339 25.25 37.98 15.98
CA PHE A 339 24.76 38.81 17.08
C PHE A 339 25.16 38.28 18.46
N THR A 340 25.38 36.98 18.62
CA THR A 340 25.96 36.43 19.86
C THR A 340 27.46 36.70 19.97
N ARG A 341 28.25 36.56 18.89
CA ARG A 341 29.71 36.79 18.91
C ARG A 341 30.15 38.24 19.07
N VAL A 342 29.42 39.20 18.49
CA VAL A 342 29.76 40.64 18.60
C VAL A 342 29.78 41.12 20.06
N HIS A 343 29.17 40.38 20.98
CA HIS A 343 29.10 40.71 22.41
C HIS A 343 30.09 39.94 23.30
N GLU A 344 30.78 38.90 22.81
CA GLU A 344 31.86 38.25 23.57
C GLU A 344 33.19 39.04 23.49
N LEU A 345 33.26 40.01 22.57
CA LEU A 345 34.45 40.82 22.28
C LEU A 345 34.34 42.29 22.71
N GLY A 346 33.24 42.69 23.35
CA GLY A 346 33.01 44.03 23.90
C GLY A 346 32.36 43.96 25.26
#